data_AF-A0A059CEX0-F1
#
_entry.id   AF-A0A059CEX0-F1
#
_cell.length_a   1.000
_cell.length_b   1.000
_cell.length_c   1.000
_cell.angle_alpha   90.00
_cell.angle_beta   90.00
_cell.angle_gamma   90.00
#
_symmetry.space_group_name_H-M   'P 1'
#
loop_
_entity.id
_entity.type
_entity.pdbx_description
1 polymer ?
#
loop_
_entity_poly.entity_id
_entity_poly.type
_entity_poly.pdbx_seq_one_letter_code
_entity_poly.pdbx_strand_id
1 'polypeptide(L)'
;MIAPPRSAVPLLLSLLALAASAHGAGHACGTNGNFTANGTYGDNLNALLTSVVAAAAADAAAADYYGFYNLSAGGGSPDAVNAIGLCRGDVGAVDCRSCLNDSAAEIARQCPVQKEAIIWYDNCVLRYSNRSIFRTEEDSPTFYWQNRKNLTNNVDQFNQILRDLMDGLRDRAANGNSTRKFAVGNATAPNFQTLFGLVQCTPDLSQQQCSDCLVGTIGKIPQCCNQKQGGRVITPSCNIRFQVYPFFDPSAYESPPSPPQSPVSPPTPPKNNPSPKAEPVDEISNAESLQFDLNIIREATNDFSDSNKLGQGGFGVVYKGTLANGQFIAVKRPSVDLRQGNQEFKNEVLLVARLQHRNLVRLLGFCLEERERLLIYEFVPNSSLDHFLYDPVRRSQLSWQRRQKIIGGIARGLLYLHEDSQLRIIHRDLKAGNILLDAEMNPKISDFGTARLFAVDQTQDATSRVVGTYGYMAPEYAMHGLFSVKSDVFSFGVLLLEIISGQKSSRFCNGNTTEGLLSYAYRSWREGTPSDLIDPNLADGSRTEMLRCVHVGLLCVQEIEADRPTMGAVVLMLSSYSTTLPLPSRPAFILPSILESDTTPLVMVTHSNQSENREIQESVNEASITELYPR
;
A
#
# COMPACT_ATOMS: atom_id res chain seq x y z
N MET A 1 -11.96 -21.25 -61.32
CA MET A 1 -11.46 -19.88 -61.09
C MET A 1 -12.56 -19.07 -60.43
N ILE A 2 -12.50 -18.92 -59.10
CA ILE A 2 -13.26 -17.92 -58.34
C ILE A 2 -12.30 -17.48 -57.22
N ALA A 3 -11.91 -16.21 -57.22
CA ALA A 3 -11.00 -15.61 -56.24
C ALA A 3 -11.77 -15.23 -54.95
N PRO A 4 -11.16 -15.33 -53.76
CA PRO A 4 -11.80 -14.85 -52.54
C PRO A 4 -11.52 -13.34 -52.32
N PRO A 5 -12.44 -12.60 -51.67
CA PRO A 5 -12.30 -11.17 -51.46
C PRO A 5 -11.49 -10.82 -50.20
N ARG A 6 -10.64 -9.81 -50.42
CA ARG A 6 -9.98 -8.84 -49.53
C ARG A 6 -10.38 -8.85 -48.05
N SER A 7 -9.39 -9.12 -47.20
CA SER A 7 -9.37 -8.84 -45.76
C SER A 7 -9.51 -7.34 -45.49
N ALA A 8 -10.51 -6.98 -44.69
CA ALA A 8 -10.61 -5.68 -44.05
C ALA A 8 -9.83 -5.72 -42.72
N VAL A 9 -8.82 -4.86 -42.61
CA VAL A 9 -8.20 -4.45 -41.36
C VAL A 9 -9.15 -3.47 -40.67
N PRO A 10 -9.36 -3.56 -39.34
CA PRO A 10 -9.59 -2.39 -38.54
C PRO A 10 -8.42 -2.17 -37.56
N LEU A 11 -7.85 -0.97 -37.66
CA LEU A 11 -7.09 -0.30 -36.61
C LEU A 11 -7.77 -0.50 -35.25
N LEU A 12 -7.02 -1.02 -34.28
CA LEU A 12 -7.27 -0.85 -32.85
C LEU A 12 -5.94 -0.56 -32.17
N LEU A 13 -5.45 0.66 -32.43
CA LEU A 13 -4.36 1.32 -31.71
C LEU A 13 -5.00 2.42 -30.87
N SER A 14 -5.24 2.12 -29.59
CA SER A 14 -5.24 3.06 -28.45
C SER A 14 -5.96 2.41 -27.25
N LEU A 15 -5.43 2.68 -26.06
CA LEU A 15 -5.88 2.22 -24.72
C LEU A 15 -5.20 0.95 -24.19
N LEU A 16 -3.87 0.97 -24.16
CA LEU A 16 -3.10 0.35 -23.07
C LEU A 16 -2.36 1.48 -22.34
N ALA A 17 -3.07 2.18 -21.45
CA ALA A 17 -2.45 3.01 -20.43
C ALA A 17 -2.43 2.21 -19.12
N LEU A 18 -1.26 2.19 -18.50
CA LEU A 18 -0.85 1.34 -17.40
C LEU A 18 -1.73 1.50 -16.15
N ALA A 19 -2.11 0.36 -15.55
CA ALA A 19 -2.39 0.30 -14.12
C ALA A 19 -1.06 0.04 -13.40
N ALA A 20 -0.52 1.07 -12.75
CA ALA A 20 0.57 0.95 -11.80
C ALA A 20 0.29 1.85 -10.59
N SER A 21 0.58 1.30 -9.41
CA SER A 21 0.71 1.96 -8.10
C SER A 21 -0.58 2.51 -7.46
N ALA A 22 -1.09 1.83 -6.43
CA ALA A 22 -2.09 2.35 -5.52
C ALA A 22 -1.58 2.15 -4.09
N HIS A 23 -1.05 3.21 -3.50
CA HIS A 23 -0.74 3.29 -2.07
C HIS A 23 -2.07 3.54 -1.28
N GLY A 24 -2.14 3.30 0.03
CA GLY A 24 -3.42 3.44 0.77
C GLY A 24 -3.88 4.90 0.88
N ALA A 25 -4.94 5.28 0.17
CA ALA A 25 -5.43 6.65 0.12
C ALA A 25 -6.71 6.87 0.92
N GLY A 26 -6.70 7.84 1.84
CA GLY A 26 -7.95 8.47 2.32
C GLY A 26 -8.40 9.53 1.32
N HIS A 27 -9.69 9.79 1.17
CA HIS A 27 -10.19 10.88 0.32
C HIS A 27 -11.44 11.53 0.89
N ALA A 28 -11.73 12.75 0.45
CA ALA A 28 -12.98 13.44 0.71
C ALA A 28 -13.40 14.22 -0.54
N CYS A 29 -14.65 14.03 -0.95
CA CYS A 29 -15.26 14.81 -2.02
C CYS A 29 -16.06 15.95 -1.40
N GLY A 30 -15.80 17.18 -1.83
CA GLY A 30 -16.49 18.37 -1.32
C GLY A 30 -17.94 18.43 -1.77
N THR A 31 -18.78 19.10 -0.98
CA THR A 31 -20.20 19.34 -1.27
C THR A 31 -20.45 20.68 -1.96
N ASN A 32 -19.40 21.45 -2.24
CA ASN A 32 -19.46 22.82 -2.78
C ASN A 32 -19.71 22.88 -4.29
N GLY A 33 -20.65 22.06 -4.77
CA GLY A 33 -21.13 22.05 -6.14
C GLY A 33 -20.51 20.96 -7.01
N ASN A 34 -21.26 20.62 -8.06
CA ASN A 34 -20.87 19.64 -9.07
C ASN A 34 -20.61 20.32 -10.41
N PHE A 35 -19.78 19.71 -11.25
CA PHE A 35 -19.60 20.09 -12.65
C PHE A 35 -20.20 19.02 -13.57
N THR A 36 -20.51 19.42 -14.80
CA THR A 36 -21.00 18.49 -15.84
C THR A 36 -19.83 17.68 -16.39
N ALA A 37 -19.96 16.35 -16.40
CA ALA A 37 -18.97 15.48 -17.04
C ALA A 37 -18.77 15.87 -18.52
N ASN A 38 -17.52 15.95 -18.96
CA ASN A 38 -17.12 16.47 -20.29
C ASN A 38 -17.47 17.95 -20.56
N GLY A 39 -17.66 18.75 -19.51
CA GLY A 39 -17.77 20.21 -19.60
C GLY A 39 -16.42 20.91 -19.39
N THR A 40 -16.37 22.21 -19.69
CA THR A 40 -15.15 23.04 -19.62
C THR A 40 -14.39 22.94 -18.29
N TYR A 41 -15.11 22.96 -17.15
CA TYR A 41 -14.49 22.76 -15.83
C TYR A 41 -13.79 21.39 -15.72
N GLY A 42 -14.41 20.31 -16.23
CA GLY A 42 -13.85 18.96 -16.20
C GLY A 42 -12.59 18.85 -17.07
N ASP A 43 -12.60 19.48 -18.25
CA ASP A 43 -11.42 19.55 -19.12
C ASP A 43 -10.29 20.34 -18.46
N ASN A 44 -10.60 21.48 -17.85
CA ASN A 44 -9.65 22.28 -17.08
C ASN A 44 -9.08 21.51 -15.89
N LEU A 45 -9.90 20.75 -15.16
CA LEU A 45 -9.47 19.91 -14.05
C LEU A 45 -8.53 18.80 -14.52
N ASN A 46 -8.88 18.07 -15.58
CA ASN A 46 -8.03 17.01 -16.13
C ASN A 46 -6.68 17.55 -16.62
N ALA A 47 -6.69 18.70 -17.31
CA ALA A 47 -5.47 19.38 -17.74
C ALA A 47 -4.63 19.83 -16.53
N LEU A 48 -5.28 20.35 -15.49
CA LEU A 48 -4.60 20.81 -14.28
C LEU A 48 -3.97 19.67 -13.49
N LEU A 49 -4.67 18.55 -13.29
CA LEU A 49 -4.13 17.37 -12.63
C LEU A 49 -2.92 16.81 -13.40
N THR A 50 -3.02 16.77 -14.73
CA THR A 50 -1.88 16.40 -15.60
C THR A 50 -0.70 17.36 -15.43
N SER A 51 -0.98 18.66 -15.31
CA SER A 51 0.05 19.70 -15.11
C SER A 51 0.75 19.57 -13.77
N VAL A 52 0.06 19.19 -12.70
CA VAL A 52 0.67 18.90 -11.38
C VAL A 52 1.67 17.75 -11.50
N VAL A 53 1.28 16.66 -12.17
CA VAL A 53 2.16 15.49 -12.38
C VAL A 53 3.35 15.85 -13.27
N ALA A 54 3.14 16.66 -14.31
CA ALA A 54 4.21 17.13 -15.18
C ALA A 54 5.19 18.05 -14.44
N ALA A 55 4.70 18.94 -13.57
CA ALA A 55 5.54 19.79 -12.72
C ALA A 55 6.39 18.93 -11.78
N ALA A 56 5.80 17.90 -11.15
CA ALA A 56 6.55 16.96 -10.32
C ALA A 56 7.62 16.17 -11.10
N ALA A 57 7.35 15.84 -12.37
CA ALA A 57 8.32 15.18 -13.23
C ALA A 57 9.49 16.11 -13.62
N ALA A 58 9.21 17.39 -13.87
CA ALA A 58 10.24 18.39 -14.19
C ALA A 58 11.14 18.67 -12.98
N ASP A 59 10.54 18.80 -11.79
CA ASP A 59 11.26 18.99 -10.52
C ASP A 59 12.17 17.82 -10.17
N ALA A 60 11.82 16.59 -10.56
CA ALA A 60 12.65 15.41 -10.30
C ALA A 60 14.02 15.45 -10.99
N ALA A 61 14.22 16.32 -11.97
CA ALA A 61 15.49 16.58 -12.63
C ALA A 61 16.28 17.75 -12.00
N ALA A 62 15.68 18.51 -11.08
CA ALA A 62 16.32 19.64 -10.43
C ALA A 62 17.14 19.19 -9.20
N ALA A 63 18.27 19.85 -8.95
CA ALA A 63 19.06 19.64 -7.73
C ALA A 63 18.29 20.04 -6.44
N ASP A 64 17.27 20.87 -6.63
CA ASP A 64 16.51 21.59 -5.62
C ASP A 64 15.06 21.07 -5.60
N TYR A 65 14.89 19.77 -5.34
CA TYR A 65 13.57 19.14 -5.29
C TYR A 65 12.86 19.46 -3.95
N TYR A 66 11.67 20.06 -4.02
CA TYR A 66 10.92 20.50 -2.84
C TYR A 66 9.53 19.86 -2.67
N GLY A 67 8.96 19.29 -3.74
CA GLY A 67 7.74 18.47 -3.65
C GLY A 67 6.45 19.24 -3.35
N PHE A 68 6.36 20.52 -3.72
CA PHE A 68 5.16 21.34 -3.54
C PHE A 68 4.77 22.05 -4.83
N TYR A 69 3.49 21.92 -5.21
CA TYR A 69 2.95 22.41 -6.48
C TYR A 69 1.62 23.12 -6.25
N ASN A 70 1.50 24.37 -6.68
CA ASN A 70 0.28 25.17 -6.61
C ASN A 70 -0.08 25.75 -7.99
N LEU A 71 -1.00 25.11 -8.70
CA LEU A 71 -1.31 25.42 -10.09
C LEU A 71 -2.78 25.80 -10.27
N SER A 72 -3.08 26.65 -11.25
CA SER A 72 -4.44 27.05 -11.61
C SER A 72 -4.71 26.92 -13.11
N ALA A 73 -5.95 26.60 -13.49
CA ALA A 73 -6.42 26.56 -14.88
C ALA A 73 -7.80 27.23 -15.01
N GLY A 74 -8.20 27.59 -16.24
CA GLY A 74 -9.57 28.03 -16.56
C GLY A 74 -9.88 29.52 -16.45
N GLY A 75 -8.91 30.39 -16.14
CA GLY A 75 -8.98 31.84 -16.35
C GLY A 75 -10.02 32.66 -15.55
N GLY A 76 -10.96 32.01 -14.83
CA GLY A 76 -11.97 32.66 -14.01
C GLY A 76 -13.25 31.82 -13.80
N SER A 77 -14.15 32.27 -12.93
CA SER A 77 -15.45 31.61 -12.70
C SER A 77 -16.29 31.58 -14.00
N PRO A 78 -17.01 30.48 -14.31
CA PRO A 78 -17.29 29.31 -13.46
C PRO A 78 -16.32 28.13 -13.61
N ASP A 79 -15.30 28.28 -14.46
CA ASP A 79 -14.44 27.19 -14.95
C ASP A 79 -13.02 27.19 -14.35
N ALA A 80 -12.75 28.12 -13.42
CA ALA A 80 -11.50 28.18 -12.68
C ALA A 80 -11.32 26.94 -11.79
N VAL A 81 -10.13 26.35 -11.86
CA VAL A 81 -9.71 25.22 -11.04
C VAL A 81 -8.35 25.55 -10.42
N ASN A 82 -8.19 25.29 -9.13
CA ASN A 82 -6.96 25.46 -8.38
C ASN A 82 -6.58 24.11 -7.77
N ALA A 83 -5.30 23.74 -7.82
CA ALA A 83 -4.81 22.48 -7.29
C ALA A 83 -3.54 22.68 -6.45
N ILE A 84 -3.46 21.94 -5.34
CA ILE A 84 -2.26 21.80 -4.52
C ILE A 84 -1.83 20.34 -4.51
N GLY A 85 -0.60 20.07 -4.92
CA GLY A 85 0.10 18.81 -4.69
C GLY A 85 1.21 19.03 -3.67
N LEU A 86 1.25 18.22 -2.61
CA LEU A 86 2.28 18.29 -1.57
C LEU A 86 2.81 16.90 -1.25
N CYS A 87 4.11 16.69 -1.43
CA CYS A 87 4.81 15.49 -1.02
C CYS A 87 5.40 15.64 0.38
N ARG A 88 5.54 14.51 1.09
CA ARG A 88 6.16 14.48 2.40
C ARG A 88 7.65 14.86 2.28
N GLY A 89 8.15 15.65 3.22
CA GLY A 89 9.47 16.31 3.06
C GLY A 89 10.68 15.37 2.98
N ASP A 90 10.55 14.12 3.40
CA ASP A 90 11.57 13.05 3.32
C ASP A 90 11.41 12.11 2.10
N VAL A 91 10.38 12.32 1.28
CA VAL A 91 10.10 11.47 0.11
C VAL A 91 10.94 11.91 -1.09
N GLY A 92 11.58 10.97 -1.78
CA GLY A 92 12.36 11.27 -2.98
C GLY A 92 11.50 11.70 -4.18
N ALA A 93 12.08 12.45 -5.12
CA ALA A 93 11.35 13.03 -6.24
C ALA A 93 10.59 12.01 -7.11
N VAL A 94 11.17 10.81 -7.31
CA VAL A 94 10.54 9.73 -8.08
C VAL A 94 9.28 9.21 -7.37
N ASP A 95 9.38 8.93 -6.07
CA ASP A 95 8.26 8.42 -5.26
C ASP A 95 7.15 9.49 -5.12
N CYS A 96 7.53 10.75 -5.01
CA CYS A 96 6.60 11.87 -5.01
C CYS A 96 5.82 11.98 -6.33
N ARG A 97 6.52 11.94 -7.47
CA ARG A 97 5.88 11.96 -8.78
C ARG A 97 4.91 10.78 -8.94
N SER A 98 5.33 9.57 -8.56
CA SER A 98 4.46 8.39 -8.61
C SER A 98 3.22 8.62 -7.75
N CYS A 99 3.40 9.08 -6.51
CA CYS A 99 2.29 9.34 -5.59
C CYS A 99 1.30 10.37 -6.13
N LEU A 100 1.78 11.48 -6.72
CA LEU A 100 0.92 12.51 -7.30
C LEU A 100 0.22 12.03 -8.57
N ASN A 101 0.87 11.19 -9.37
CA ASN A 101 0.25 10.56 -10.54
C ASN A 101 -0.90 9.62 -10.13
N ASP A 102 -0.67 8.77 -9.14
CA ASP A 102 -1.69 7.86 -8.61
C ASP A 102 -2.83 8.65 -7.96
N SER A 103 -2.49 9.73 -7.24
CA SER A 103 -3.46 10.64 -6.65
C SER A 103 -4.34 11.31 -7.69
N ALA A 104 -3.77 11.77 -8.81
CA ALA A 104 -4.50 12.41 -9.89
C ALA A 104 -5.51 11.45 -10.55
N ALA A 105 -5.09 10.21 -10.79
CA ALA A 105 -5.98 9.18 -11.34
C ALA A 105 -7.09 8.79 -10.35
N GLU A 106 -6.73 8.56 -9.08
CA GLU A 106 -7.65 8.06 -8.07
C GLU A 106 -8.64 9.13 -7.60
N ILE A 107 -8.23 10.40 -7.46
CA ILE A 107 -9.15 11.47 -7.05
C ILE A 107 -10.23 11.72 -8.11
N ALA A 108 -9.90 11.64 -9.40
CA ALA A 108 -10.86 11.74 -10.49
C ALA A 108 -11.83 10.55 -10.51
N ARG A 109 -11.37 9.37 -10.08
CA ARG A 109 -12.19 8.16 -9.97
C ARG A 109 -13.15 8.21 -8.78
N GLN A 110 -12.68 8.68 -7.63
CA GLN A 110 -13.43 8.71 -6.37
C GLN A 110 -14.40 9.90 -6.30
N CYS A 111 -14.02 11.04 -6.86
CA CYS A 111 -14.80 12.27 -6.89
C CYS A 111 -15.09 12.69 -8.35
N PRO A 112 -15.95 11.95 -9.08
CA PRO A 112 -16.07 12.08 -10.53
C PRO A 112 -16.72 13.38 -11.01
N VAL A 113 -17.46 14.09 -10.15
CA VAL A 113 -18.25 15.27 -10.54
C VAL A 113 -18.14 16.44 -9.56
N GLN A 114 -17.38 16.31 -8.48
CA GLN A 114 -17.30 17.33 -7.44
C GLN A 114 -16.28 18.41 -7.82
N LYS A 115 -16.65 19.68 -7.61
CA LYS A 115 -15.78 20.84 -7.86
C LYS A 115 -14.69 21.04 -6.80
N GLU A 116 -14.67 20.20 -5.78
CA GLU A 116 -13.66 20.21 -4.73
C GLU A 116 -13.42 18.79 -4.25
N ALA A 117 -12.17 18.42 -4.08
CA ALA A 117 -11.80 17.15 -3.48
C ALA A 117 -10.37 17.19 -2.93
N ILE A 118 -10.10 16.28 -2.01
CA ILE A 118 -8.78 16.02 -1.46
C ILE A 118 -8.54 14.51 -1.33
N ILE A 119 -7.33 14.08 -1.63
CA ILE A 119 -6.86 12.71 -1.43
C ILE A 119 -5.53 12.74 -0.67
N TRP A 120 -5.40 11.87 0.32
CA TRP A 120 -4.22 11.74 1.17
C TRP A 120 -3.62 10.35 1.04
N TYR A 121 -2.37 10.32 0.64
CA TYR A 121 -1.52 9.14 0.69
C TYR A 121 -0.46 9.30 1.79
N ASP A 122 0.33 8.25 2.05
CA ASP A 122 1.42 8.36 3.03
C ASP A 122 2.53 9.31 2.57
N ASN A 123 2.78 9.32 1.25
CA ASN A 123 3.88 10.06 0.63
C ASN A 123 3.47 11.43 0.08
N CYS A 124 2.19 11.67 -0.19
CA CYS A 124 1.72 12.92 -0.76
C CYS A 124 0.24 13.20 -0.49
N VAL A 125 -0.18 14.43 -0.73
CA VAL A 125 -1.55 14.91 -0.69
C VAL A 125 -1.81 15.65 -2.01
N LEU A 126 -2.97 15.42 -2.61
CA LEU A 126 -3.44 16.16 -3.77
C LEU A 126 -4.84 16.68 -3.49
N ARG A 127 -5.06 17.98 -3.70
CA ARG A 127 -6.38 18.59 -3.55
C ARG A 127 -6.65 19.58 -4.67
N TYR A 128 -7.92 19.71 -5.05
CA TYR A 128 -8.36 20.73 -5.99
C TYR A 128 -9.65 21.40 -5.54
N SER A 129 -9.89 22.60 -6.02
CA SER A 129 -11.12 23.36 -5.75
C SER A 129 -11.41 24.37 -6.86
N ASN A 130 -12.68 24.75 -7.00
CA ASN A 130 -13.12 25.86 -7.84
C ASN A 130 -12.88 27.26 -7.21
N ARG A 131 -12.59 27.33 -5.91
CA ARG A 131 -12.12 28.55 -5.25
C ARG A 131 -10.59 28.57 -5.13
N SER A 132 -10.02 29.74 -4.88
CA SER A 132 -8.60 29.82 -4.50
C SER A 132 -8.39 29.13 -3.15
N ILE A 133 -7.41 28.24 -3.10
CA ILE A 133 -6.99 27.48 -1.91
C ILE A 133 -5.52 27.77 -1.54
N PHE A 134 -4.91 28.76 -2.18
CA PHE A 134 -3.52 29.15 -1.97
C PHE A 134 -3.40 30.19 -0.87
N ARG A 135 -2.38 30.04 -0.01
CA ARG A 135 -2.09 30.92 1.14
C ARG A 135 -3.24 31.01 2.16
N THR A 136 -4.14 30.04 2.11
CA THR A 136 -5.30 29.92 2.98
C THR A 136 -5.11 28.69 3.86
N GLU A 137 -5.17 28.89 5.16
CA GLU A 137 -5.20 27.80 6.12
C GLU A 137 -6.57 27.12 6.07
N GLU A 138 -6.58 25.80 5.89
CA GLU A 138 -7.78 24.99 5.98
C GLU A 138 -7.51 23.77 6.88
N ASP A 139 -8.39 23.55 7.86
CA ASP A 139 -8.25 22.50 8.85
C ASP A 139 -9.26 21.34 8.66
N SER A 140 -10.19 21.49 7.71
CA SER A 140 -11.28 20.54 7.42
C SER A 140 -11.34 20.23 5.92
N PRO A 141 -11.60 18.98 5.50
CA PRO A 141 -11.84 17.80 6.34
C PRO A 141 -10.58 17.32 7.09
N THR A 142 -10.74 16.89 8.35
CA THR A 142 -9.66 16.27 9.12
C THR A 142 -9.72 14.74 9.03
N PHE A 143 -8.59 14.12 8.74
CA PHE A 143 -8.40 12.68 8.74
C PHE A 143 -7.57 12.24 9.95
N TYR A 144 -8.04 11.21 10.66
CA TYR A 144 -7.39 10.67 11.85
C TYR A 144 -6.91 9.24 11.62
N TRP A 145 -5.71 8.94 12.09
CA TRP A 145 -5.19 7.58 12.17
C TRP A 145 -4.60 7.34 13.55
N GLN A 146 -5.03 6.27 14.22
CA GLN A 146 -4.49 5.90 15.52
C GLN A 146 -3.76 4.56 15.43
N ASN A 147 -2.60 4.47 16.08
CA ASN A 147 -1.98 3.19 16.37
C ASN A 147 -2.92 2.41 17.30
N ARG A 148 -3.21 1.16 16.98
CA ARG A 148 -4.19 0.36 17.73
C ARG A 148 -3.66 -0.15 19.06
N LYS A 149 -2.33 -0.17 19.24
CA LYS A 149 -1.70 -0.53 20.51
C LYS A 149 -1.79 0.66 21.48
N ASN A 150 -2.35 0.38 22.65
CA ASN A 150 -2.33 1.32 23.77
C ASN A 150 -0.95 1.31 24.43
N LEU A 151 -0.62 2.40 25.09
CA LEU A 151 0.48 2.45 26.05
C LEU A 151 0.13 1.55 27.23
N THR A 152 1.08 0.71 27.64
CA THR A 152 0.90 -0.21 28.76
C THR A 152 1.20 0.44 30.11
N ASN A 153 2.06 1.45 30.17
CA ASN A 153 2.45 2.22 31.36
C ASN A 153 2.92 3.64 30.97
N ASN A 154 3.14 4.53 31.95
CA ASN A 154 3.80 5.84 31.80
C ASN A 154 3.09 6.84 30.86
N VAL A 155 1.75 6.85 30.86
CA VAL A 155 0.93 7.69 29.97
C VAL A 155 1.24 9.18 30.11
N ASP A 156 1.39 9.70 31.33
CA ASP A 156 1.66 11.13 31.55
C ASP A 156 3.04 11.54 31.05
N GLN A 157 4.04 10.69 31.30
CA GLN A 157 5.40 10.89 30.81
C GLN A 157 5.44 10.85 29.27
N PHE A 158 4.75 9.88 28.65
CA PHE A 158 4.62 9.80 27.20
C PHE A 158 3.97 11.06 26.62
N ASN A 159 2.86 11.49 27.20
CA ASN A 159 2.14 12.67 26.75
C ASN A 159 3.01 13.93 26.87
N GLN A 160 3.85 14.02 27.90
CA GLN A 160 4.80 15.12 28.04
C GLN A 160 5.88 15.09 26.95
N ILE A 161 6.51 13.93 26.72
CA ILE A 161 7.53 13.76 25.67
C ILE A 161 6.95 14.05 24.29
N LEU A 162 5.72 13.59 24.03
CA LEU A 162 5.02 13.83 22.77
C LEU A 162 4.76 15.33 22.57
N ARG A 163 4.31 16.05 23.60
CA ARG A 163 4.12 17.50 23.54
C ARG A 163 5.43 18.22 23.24
N ASP A 164 6.48 17.95 24.02
CA ASP A 164 7.77 18.61 23.85
C ASP A 164 8.38 18.33 22.46
N LEU A 165 8.26 17.08 21.98
CA LEU A 165 8.70 16.71 20.63
C LEU A 165 7.90 17.44 19.56
N MET A 166 6.57 17.48 19.67
CA MET A 166 5.70 18.13 18.67
C MET A 166 5.87 19.65 18.65
N ASP A 167 6.05 20.28 19.81
CA ASP A 167 6.32 21.72 19.92
C ASP A 167 7.66 22.08 19.27
N GLY A 168 8.72 21.32 19.57
CA GLY A 168 10.03 21.53 18.96
C GLY A 168 10.08 21.22 17.45
N LEU A 169 9.21 20.33 16.97
CA LEU A 169 9.04 20.06 15.53
C LEU A 169 8.24 21.17 14.84
N ARG A 170 7.17 21.66 15.48
CA ARG A 170 6.36 22.76 14.98
C ARG A 170 7.23 23.98 14.70
N ASP A 171 8.04 24.40 15.67
CA ASP A 171 8.85 25.61 15.54
C ASP A 171 9.86 25.48 14.39
N ARG A 172 10.46 24.30 14.22
CA ARG A 172 11.37 24.00 13.10
C ARG A 172 10.65 24.03 11.75
N ALA A 173 9.51 23.36 11.62
CA ALA A 173 8.75 23.34 10.37
C ALA A 173 8.21 24.74 10.00
N ALA A 174 7.70 25.50 10.97
CA ALA A 174 7.19 26.85 10.76
C ALA A 174 8.27 27.82 10.26
N ASN A 175 9.50 27.69 10.78
CA ASN A 175 10.69 28.43 10.35
C ASN A 175 11.22 28.03 8.95
N GLY A 176 10.65 26.99 8.32
CA GLY A 176 10.98 26.63 6.94
C GLY A 176 10.68 27.76 5.95
N ASN A 177 11.29 27.70 4.77
CA ASN A 177 11.12 28.72 3.73
C ASN A 177 9.85 28.45 2.87
N SER A 178 9.71 29.17 1.75
CA SER A 178 8.59 29.02 0.82
C SER A 178 8.59 27.72 0.01
N THR A 179 9.64 26.89 0.12
CA THR A 179 9.76 25.63 -0.61
C THR A 179 9.53 24.43 0.29
N ARG A 180 9.88 24.50 1.58
CA ARG A 180 9.73 23.40 2.51
C ARG A 180 9.44 23.87 3.94
N LYS A 181 8.34 23.39 4.52
CA LYS A 181 7.95 23.57 5.92
C LYS A 181 7.64 22.23 6.58
N PHE A 182 8.71 21.49 6.87
CA PHE A 182 8.68 20.09 7.30
C PHE A 182 9.73 19.88 8.39
N ALA A 183 9.42 19.06 9.38
CA ALA A 183 10.40 18.66 10.39
C ALA A 183 10.15 17.24 10.88
N VAL A 184 11.24 16.53 11.15
CA VAL A 184 11.23 15.22 11.82
C VAL A 184 12.16 15.22 13.03
N GLY A 185 11.89 14.32 13.96
CA GLY A 185 12.62 14.25 15.21
C GLY A 185 12.33 12.97 15.96
N ASN A 186 13.14 12.71 16.97
CA ASN A 186 12.85 11.70 17.94
C ASN A 186 13.12 12.24 19.35
N ALA A 187 12.51 11.60 20.33
CA ALA A 187 12.77 11.83 21.74
C ALA A 187 12.81 10.48 22.46
N THR A 188 13.75 10.34 23.39
CA THR A 188 13.90 9.14 24.22
C THR A 188 13.83 9.54 25.68
N ALA A 189 13.19 8.72 26.51
CA ALA A 189 13.15 8.94 27.96
C ALA A 189 13.54 7.67 28.72
N PRO A 190 14.01 7.79 29.98
CA PRO A 190 14.36 6.65 30.81
C PRO A 190 13.16 5.70 30.95
N ASN A 191 13.37 4.41 30.70
CA ASN A 191 12.35 3.35 30.73
C ASN A 191 11.20 3.50 29.71
N PHE A 192 11.39 4.28 28.64
CA PHE A 192 10.42 4.45 27.56
C PHE A 192 11.06 4.20 26.19
N GLN A 193 10.27 3.64 25.25
CA GLN A 193 10.73 3.41 23.87
C GLN A 193 10.93 4.74 23.14
N THR A 194 11.90 4.83 22.23
CA THR A 194 12.11 6.06 21.45
C THR A 194 10.85 6.43 20.67
N LEU A 195 10.39 7.67 20.83
CA LEU A 195 9.26 8.23 20.12
C LEU A 195 9.76 9.01 18.91
N PHE A 196 9.20 8.73 17.74
CA PHE A 196 9.50 9.41 16.48
C PHE A 196 8.33 10.31 16.11
N GLY A 197 8.62 11.52 15.64
CA GLY A 197 7.63 12.55 15.30
C GLY A 197 7.94 13.20 13.96
N LEU A 198 6.87 13.60 13.27
CA LEU A 198 6.90 14.31 11.99
C LEU A 198 5.79 15.36 12.00
N VAL A 199 6.12 16.56 11.53
CA VAL A 199 5.13 17.62 11.28
C VAL A 199 5.40 18.28 9.92
N GLN A 200 4.33 18.71 9.25
CA GLN A 200 4.42 19.39 7.96
C GLN A 200 3.23 20.33 7.77
N CYS A 201 3.47 21.48 7.17
CA CYS A 201 2.42 22.38 6.68
C CYS A 201 2.68 22.73 5.20
N THR A 202 1.69 23.27 4.50
CA THR A 202 1.87 23.69 3.10
C THR A 202 2.83 24.91 3.02
N PRO A 203 3.86 24.89 2.15
CA PRO A 203 4.85 25.96 2.07
C PRO A 203 4.33 27.35 1.65
N ASP A 204 3.12 27.43 1.11
CA ASP A 204 2.46 28.69 0.75
C ASP A 204 1.89 29.47 1.94
N LEU A 205 1.86 28.87 3.13
CA LEU A 205 1.48 29.55 4.37
C LEU A 205 2.64 30.42 4.90
N SER A 206 2.29 31.52 5.56
CA SER A 206 3.27 32.25 6.37
C SER A 206 3.78 31.40 7.54
N GLN A 207 4.90 31.82 8.15
CA GLN A 207 5.42 31.17 9.36
C GLN A 207 4.36 31.09 10.47
N GLN A 208 3.63 32.19 10.70
CA GLN A 208 2.59 32.24 11.72
C GLN A 208 1.43 31.30 11.39
N GLN A 209 0.90 31.35 10.16
CA GLN A 209 -0.18 30.45 9.73
C GLN A 209 0.22 28.98 9.81
N CYS A 210 1.45 28.63 9.44
CA CYS A 210 1.95 27.27 9.60
C CYS A 210 2.00 26.84 11.08
N SER A 211 2.50 27.73 11.96
CA SER A 211 2.55 27.48 13.39
C SER A 211 1.15 27.27 13.97
N ASP A 212 0.20 28.17 13.65
CA ASP A 212 -1.18 28.12 14.15
C ASP A 212 -1.90 26.84 13.68
N CYS A 213 -1.74 26.51 12.39
CA CYS A 213 -2.28 25.29 11.80
C CYS A 213 -1.71 24.02 12.46
N LEU A 214 -0.41 23.98 12.75
CA LEU A 214 0.22 22.87 13.46
C LEU A 214 -0.23 22.80 14.93
N VAL A 215 -0.38 23.94 15.62
CA VAL A 215 -0.96 23.99 16.98
C VAL A 215 -2.37 23.39 16.98
N GLY A 216 -3.21 23.80 16.02
CA GLY A 216 -4.56 23.27 15.86
C GLY A 216 -4.56 21.76 15.60
N THR A 217 -3.71 21.28 14.69
CA THR A 217 -3.61 19.85 14.36
C THR A 217 -3.05 19.01 15.51
N ILE A 218 -2.05 19.50 16.26
CA ILE A 218 -1.53 18.86 17.49
C ILE A 218 -2.62 18.83 18.58
N GLY A 219 -3.40 19.91 18.72
CA GLY A 219 -4.52 20.01 19.66
C GLY A 219 -5.63 18.98 19.41
N LYS A 220 -5.69 18.37 18.23
CA LYS A 220 -6.64 17.31 17.90
C LYS A 220 -6.16 15.90 18.31
N ILE A 221 -4.91 15.72 18.74
CA ILE A 221 -4.36 14.42 19.21
C ILE A 221 -5.24 13.77 20.30
N PRO A 222 -5.72 14.48 21.33
CA PRO A 222 -6.55 13.87 22.39
C PRO A 222 -7.86 13.27 21.86
N GLN A 223 -8.36 13.73 20.71
CA GLN A 223 -9.62 13.26 20.12
C GLN A 223 -9.47 11.91 19.41
N CYS A 224 -8.33 11.68 18.74
CA CYS A 224 -8.12 10.45 17.96
C CYS A 224 -7.22 9.42 18.63
N CYS A 225 -6.26 9.88 19.42
CA CYS A 225 -5.00 9.15 19.60
C CYS A 225 -4.54 9.18 21.06
N ASN A 226 -5.43 9.53 21.99
CA ASN A 226 -5.14 9.52 23.42
C ASN A 226 -4.74 8.11 23.89
N GLN A 227 -3.67 8.02 24.67
CA GLN A 227 -3.10 6.77 25.19
C GLN A 227 -2.59 5.78 24.13
N LYS A 228 -2.49 6.19 22.86
CA LYS A 228 -1.98 5.33 21.78
C LYS A 228 -0.47 5.44 21.65
N GLN A 229 0.17 4.34 21.24
CA GLN A 229 1.60 4.32 20.91
C GLN A 229 1.96 5.17 19.67
N GLY A 230 0.95 5.64 18.94
CA GLY A 230 1.13 6.43 17.73
C GLY A 230 -0.17 7.03 17.24
N GLY A 231 -0.06 8.07 16.44
CA GLY A 231 -1.20 8.80 15.91
C GLY A 231 -0.80 9.64 14.71
N ARG A 232 -1.77 9.92 13.85
CA ARG A 232 -1.65 10.80 12.69
C ARG A 232 -2.90 11.65 12.60
N VAL A 233 -2.70 12.94 12.43
CA VAL A 233 -3.78 13.90 12.17
C VAL A 233 -3.41 14.65 10.90
N ILE A 234 -4.27 14.58 9.90
CA ILE A 234 -4.06 15.20 8.60
C ILE A 234 -5.21 16.14 8.32
N THR A 235 -4.90 17.40 8.07
CA THR A 235 -5.81 18.42 7.56
C THR A 235 -5.35 18.83 6.16
N PRO A 236 -6.13 19.64 5.42
CA PRO A 236 -5.70 20.09 4.10
C PRO A 236 -4.40 20.91 4.13
N SER A 237 -4.16 21.68 5.19
CA SER A 237 -2.97 22.52 5.33
C SER A 237 -1.85 21.93 6.20
N CYS A 238 -2.15 21.01 7.12
CA CYS A 238 -1.17 20.48 8.08
C CYS A 238 -1.28 18.97 8.32
N ASN A 239 -0.14 18.33 8.57
CA ASN A 239 -0.04 16.90 8.87
C ASN A 239 0.91 16.69 10.03
N ILE A 240 0.49 15.91 11.03
CA ILE A 240 1.36 15.44 12.11
C ILE A 240 1.27 13.93 12.22
N ARG A 241 2.40 13.29 12.56
CA ARG A 241 2.48 11.84 12.81
C ARG A 241 3.47 11.57 13.94
N PHE A 242 3.11 10.68 14.86
CA PHE A 242 4.02 10.10 15.85
C PHE A 242 3.88 8.59 15.93
N GLN A 243 4.98 7.89 16.20
CA GLN A 243 5.04 6.45 16.41
C GLN A 243 6.23 6.08 17.30
N VAL A 244 6.14 4.95 18.00
CA VAL A 244 7.26 4.35 18.78
C VAL A 244 8.29 3.58 17.92
N TYR A 245 8.16 3.65 16.59
CA TYR A 245 9.10 3.06 15.63
C TYR A 245 9.41 4.09 14.53
N PRO A 246 10.57 4.02 13.87
CA PRO A 246 10.94 4.97 12.81
C PRO A 246 10.06 4.77 11.56
N PHE A 247 9.64 5.88 10.93
CA PHE A 247 8.75 5.87 9.75
C PHE A 247 9.10 6.93 8.69
N PHE A 248 10.21 7.62 8.85
CA PHE A 248 10.73 8.63 7.91
C PHE A 248 12.20 8.35 7.62
N ASP A 249 12.72 8.89 6.52
CA ASP A 249 14.13 8.73 6.15
C ASP A 249 15.06 9.33 7.24
N PRO A 250 16.01 8.57 7.81
CA PRO A 250 16.96 9.09 8.79
C PRO A 250 17.84 10.22 8.27
N SER A 251 18.05 10.34 6.96
CA SER A 251 18.78 11.47 6.37
C SER A 251 18.02 12.79 6.48
N ALA A 252 16.72 12.76 6.80
CA ALA A 252 15.89 13.94 7.02
C ALA A 252 16.11 14.61 8.40
N TYR A 253 16.97 14.05 9.27
CA TYR A 253 17.44 14.79 10.45
C TYR A 253 18.30 15.98 10.02
N GLU A 254 17.72 17.18 9.99
CA GLU A 254 18.54 18.39 9.98
C GLU A 254 19.28 18.48 11.32
N SER A 255 20.61 18.49 11.23
CA SER A 255 21.48 18.57 12.40
C SER A 255 21.19 19.89 13.15
N PRO A 256 20.98 19.88 14.48
CA PRO A 256 20.87 21.14 15.22
C PRO A 256 22.13 21.98 14.98
N PRO A 257 22.01 23.32 14.87
CA PRO A 257 23.18 24.18 14.72
C PRO A 257 24.14 23.90 15.87
N SER A 258 25.38 23.55 15.53
CA SER A 258 26.42 23.28 16.53
C SER A 258 26.56 24.51 17.43
N PRO A 259 26.67 24.35 18.77
CA PRO A 259 26.97 25.46 19.66
C PRO A 259 28.26 26.17 19.21
N PRO A 260 28.42 27.49 19.48
CA PRO A 260 29.63 28.20 19.09
C PRO A 260 30.86 27.53 19.71
N GLN A 261 31.72 26.95 18.87
CA GLN A 261 32.97 26.39 19.35
C GLN A 261 33.85 27.52 19.87
N SER A 262 34.22 27.43 21.16
CA SER A 262 35.28 28.24 21.75
C SER A 262 36.63 27.87 21.11
N PRO A 263 37.61 28.79 21.04
CA PRO A 263 38.84 28.56 20.27
C PRO A 263 39.65 27.40 20.84
N VAL A 264 39.91 26.38 20.02
CA VAL A 264 40.75 25.23 20.38
C VAL A 264 42.22 25.56 20.11
N SER A 265 43.07 25.23 21.08
CA SER A 265 44.55 25.31 21.04
C SER A 265 45.17 24.26 20.08
N PRO A 266 46.41 24.44 19.60
CA PRO A 266 46.94 23.67 18.47
C PRO A 266 47.24 22.19 18.80
N PRO A 267 47.28 21.31 17.78
CA PRO A 267 47.25 19.86 17.98
C PRO A 267 48.64 19.23 18.19
N THR A 268 48.69 18.20 19.02
CA THR A 268 49.77 17.20 19.09
C THR A 268 49.55 16.05 18.08
N PRO A 269 50.62 15.37 17.61
CA PRO A 269 50.59 14.51 16.42
C PRO A 269 49.95 13.12 16.66
N PRO A 270 49.53 12.43 15.59
CA PRO A 270 48.61 11.28 15.68
C PRO A 270 49.33 9.98 16.05
N LYS A 271 48.67 9.17 16.89
CA LYS A 271 48.95 7.74 17.04
C LYS A 271 47.97 6.93 16.19
N ASN A 272 48.56 6.07 15.35
CA ASN A 272 47.91 5.12 14.46
C ASN A 272 46.88 4.22 15.16
N ASN A 273 45.69 4.08 14.56
CA ASN A 273 44.97 2.80 14.41
C ASN A 273 43.75 2.95 13.46
N PRO A 274 43.11 1.86 13.00
CA PRO A 274 43.21 1.37 11.63
C PRO A 274 42.00 1.73 10.75
N SER A 275 42.15 1.42 9.46
CA SER A 275 41.26 1.68 8.33
C SER A 275 39.75 1.42 8.54
N PRO A 276 38.89 2.08 7.72
CA PRO A 276 37.44 1.94 7.77
C PRO A 276 36.99 0.57 7.25
N LYS A 277 35.95 0.02 7.89
CA LYS A 277 35.21 -1.16 7.40
C LYS A 277 34.64 -0.85 6.02
N ALA A 278 34.98 -1.70 5.06
CA ALA A 278 34.42 -1.72 3.72
C ALA A 278 32.92 -2.08 3.75
N GLU A 279 32.19 -1.48 2.82
CA GLU A 279 30.81 -1.84 2.50
C GLU A 279 30.70 -3.29 1.98
N PRO A 280 29.55 -3.98 2.17
CA PRO A 280 29.41 -5.38 1.79
C PRO A 280 29.14 -5.50 0.28
N VAL A 281 30.22 -5.65 -0.50
CA VAL A 281 30.18 -6.06 -1.92
C VAL A 281 30.44 -7.58 -2.05
N ASP A 282 30.92 -8.25 -0.99
CA ASP A 282 31.49 -9.60 -1.06
C ASP A 282 30.52 -10.78 -0.77
N GLU A 283 29.21 -10.56 -0.61
CA GLU A 283 28.28 -11.66 -0.26
C GLU A 283 27.65 -12.41 -1.46
N ILE A 284 28.09 -12.14 -2.71
CA ILE A 284 27.60 -12.88 -3.91
C ILE A 284 28.47 -14.12 -4.21
N SER A 285 29.60 -14.30 -3.51
CA SER A 285 30.65 -15.30 -3.82
C SER A 285 30.22 -16.77 -3.75
N ASN A 286 29.04 -17.09 -3.21
CA ASN A 286 28.52 -18.47 -3.14
C ASN A 286 27.52 -18.82 -4.26
N ALA A 287 27.23 -17.90 -5.19
CA ALA A 287 26.24 -18.11 -6.26
C ALA A 287 26.85 -18.16 -7.68
N GLU A 288 28.19 -18.14 -7.83
CA GLU A 288 28.89 -18.15 -9.13
C GLU A 288 28.49 -19.34 -10.00
N SER A 289 28.12 -20.48 -9.42
CA SER A 289 27.68 -21.67 -10.17
C SER A 289 26.34 -21.53 -10.90
N LEU A 290 25.58 -20.46 -10.63
CA LEU A 290 24.26 -20.20 -11.23
C LEU A 290 24.28 -19.04 -12.24
N GLN A 291 25.47 -18.53 -12.59
CA GLN A 291 25.61 -17.43 -13.53
C GLN A 291 25.51 -17.92 -14.98
N PHE A 292 24.68 -17.26 -15.78
CA PHE A 292 24.54 -17.47 -17.23
C PHE A 292 25.26 -16.37 -17.99
N ASP A 293 25.91 -16.74 -19.10
CA ASP A 293 26.49 -15.78 -20.04
C ASP A 293 25.39 -15.00 -20.78
N LEU A 294 25.56 -13.68 -20.92
CA LEU A 294 24.58 -12.81 -21.58
C LEU A 294 24.30 -13.23 -23.03
N ASN A 295 25.32 -13.72 -23.74
CA ASN A 295 25.18 -14.17 -25.13
C ASN A 295 24.24 -15.38 -25.24
N ILE A 296 24.32 -16.33 -24.30
CA ILE A 296 23.41 -17.49 -24.26
C ILE A 296 21.96 -17.00 -24.08
N ILE A 297 21.74 -16.00 -23.22
CA ILE A 297 20.40 -15.46 -22.96
C ILE A 297 19.87 -14.66 -24.15
N ARG A 298 20.72 -13.88 -24.83
CA ARG A 298 20.36 -13.18 -26.07
C ARG A 298 19.96 -14.15 -27.16
N GLU A 299 20.75 -15.19 -27.40
CA GLU A 299 20.41 -16.24 -28.38
C GLU A 299 19.09 -16.92 -28.01
N ALA A 300 18.94 -17.33 -26.74
CA ALA A 300 17.75 -18.04 -26.28
C ALA A 300 16.46 -17.20 -26.42
N THR A 301 16.55 -15.88 -26.25
CA THR A 301 15.41 -14.95 -26.31
C THR A 301 15.24 -14.28 -27.67
N ASN A 302 16.07 -14.62 -28.65
CA ASN A 302 16.16 -13.91 -29.95
C ASN A 302 16.33 -12.39 -29.76
N ASP A 303 17.36 -12.03 -29.00
CA ASP A 303 17.73 -10.67 -28.58
C ASP A 303 16.56 -9.92 -27.91
N PHE A 304 15.91 -10.57 -26.94
CA PHE A 304 14.76 -10.03 -26.21
C PHE A 304 13.63 -9.55 -27.14
N SER A 305 13.38 -10.28 -28.22
CA SER A 305 12.32 -9.96 -29.18
C SER A 305 10.96 -9.80 -28.51
N ASP A 306 10.19 -8.79 -28.93
CA ASP A 306 8.80 -8.60 -28.47
C ASP A 306 7.90 -9.82 -28.75
N SER A 307 8.21 -10.61 -29.79
CA SER A 307 7.51 -11.87 -30.08
C SER A 307 7.65 -12.93 -28.97
N ASN A 308 8.71 -12.83 -28.17
CA ASN A 308 8.98 -13.70 -27.03
C ASN A 308 8.51 -13.09 -25.70
N LYS A 309 7.91 -11.90 -25.70
CA LYS A 309 7.44 -11.24 -24.48
C LYS A 309 6.25 -12.01 -23.87
N LEU A 310 6.42 -12.47 -22.63
CA LEU A 310 5.38 -13.15 -21.86
C LEU A 310 4.51 -12.17 -21.08
N GLY A 311 5.11 -11.08 -20.60
CA GLY A 311 4.40 -10.05 -19.83
C GLY A 311 5.31 -8.89 -19.43
N GLN A 312 4.70 -7.81 -18.97
CA GLN A 312 5.38 -6.64 -18.41
C GLN A 312 4.58 -6.12 -17.22
N GLY A 313 5.24 -5.98 -16.06
CA GLY A 313 4.66 -5.44 -14.84
C GLY A 313 5.54 -4.38 -14.20
N GLY A 314 5.20 -3.94 -12.99
CA GLY A 314 6.00 -2.97 -12.22
C GLY A 314 7.43 -3.42 -11.91
N PHE A 315 7.68 -4.74 -11.98
CA PHE A 315 8.96 -5.38 -11.67
C PHE A 315 9.77 -5.74 -12.93
N GLY A 316 9.41 -5.18 -14.10
CA GLY A 316 10.13 -5.37 -15.36
C GLY A 316 9.41 -6.22 -16.40
N VAL A 317 10.15 -6.65 -17.42
CA VAL A 317 9.64 -7.41 -18.57
C VAL A 317 10.10 -8.86 -18.46
N VAL A 318 9.22 -9.80 -18.81
CA VAL A 318 9.53 -11.23 -18.84
C VAL A 318 9.47 -11.74 -20.28
N TYR A 319 10.51 -12.45 -20.69
CA TYR A 319 10.64 -13.06 -22.02
C TYR A 319 10.68 -14.58 -21.92
N LYS A 320 10.10 -15.26 -22.91
CA LYS A 320 10.31 -16.69 -23.14
C LYS A 320 11.64 -16.87 -23.84
N GLY A 321 12.46 -17.79 -23.34
CA GLY A 321 13.68 -18.23 -24.02
C GLY A 321 13.66 -19.72 -24.31
N THR A 322 14.44 -20.14 -25.29
CA THR A 322 14.73 -21.56 -25.55
C THR A 322 16.25 -21.75 -25.55
N LEU A 323 16.76 -22.45 -24.55
CA LEU A 323 18.19 -22.78 -24.48
C LEU A 323 18.57 -23.78 -25.59
N ALA A 324 19.86 -23.86 -25.94
CA ALA A 324 20.36 -24.75 -27.00
C ALA A 324 20.04 -26.24 -26.78
N ASN A 325 19.85 -26.65 -25.53
CA ASN A 325 19.42 -28.00 -25.15
C ASN A 325 17.90 -28.24 -25.32
N GLY A 326 17.15 -27.27 -25.84
CA GLY A 326 15.70 -27.31 -26.03
C GLY A 326 14.88 -26.94 -24.80
N GLN A 327 15.52 -26.60 -23.68
CA GLN A 327 14.81 -26.22 -22.44
C GLN A 327 14.19 -24.83 -22.57
N PHE A 328 12.88 -24.73 -22.33
CA PHE A 328 12.21 -23.44 -22.21
C PHE A 328 12.54 -22.78 -20.87
N ILE A 329 12.81 -21.48 -20.91
CA ILE A 329 13.12 -20.62 -19.75
C ILE A 329 12.24 -19.37 -19.77
N ALA A 330 12.07 -18.75 -18.60
CA ALA A 330 11.51 -17.42 -18.46
C ALA A 330 12.61 -16.46 -17.98
N VAL A 331 12.87 -15.41 -18.75
CA VAL A 331 13.92 -14.42 -18.48
C VAL A 331 13.27 -13.13 -18.00
N LYS A 332 13.37 -12.85 -16.71
CA LYS A 332 12.90 -11.59 -16.12
C LYS A 332 14.02 -10.56 -16.18
N ARG A 333 13.74 -9.45 -16.86
CA ARG A 333 14.58 -8.25 -16.93
C ARG A 333 13.94 -7.18 -16.05
N PRO A 334 14.47 -6.92 -14.84
CA PRO A 334 13.94 -5.92 -13.92
C PRO A 334 13.85 -4.53 -14.56
N SER A 335 12.99 -3.67 -14.01
CA SER A 335 12.85 -2.30 -14.50
C SER A 335 14.16 -1.52 -14.36
N VAL A 336 14.36 -0.53 -15.24
CA VAL A 336 15.60 0.27 -15.35
C VAL A 336 15.78 1.24 -14.17
N ASP A 337 14.84 1.30 -13.21
CA ASP A 337 14.99 2.11 -12.00
C ASP A 337 16.16 1.57 -11.15
N LEU A 338 17.34 2.14 -11.39
CA LEU A 338 18.67 1.67 -10.96
C LEU A 338 18.79 1.37 -9.45
N ARG A 339 17.93 1.94 -8.59
CA ARG A 339 17.93 1.65 -7.15
C ARG A 339 16.99 0.52 -6.75
N GLN A 340 15.78 0.47 -7.30
CA GLN A 340 14.79 -0.55 -6.95
C GLN A 340 15.09 -1.89 -7.63
N GLY A 341 15.32 -1.89 -8.95
CA GLY A 341 15.60 -3.10 -9.71
C GLY A 341 16.85 -3.83 -9.21
N ASN A 342 17.88 -3.09 -8.78
CA ASN A 342 19.09 -3.68 -8.19
C ASN A 342 18.84 -4.34 -6.82
N GLN A 343 18.01 -3.73 -5.96
CA GLN A 343 17.69 -4.33 -4.67
C GLN A 343 16.78 -5.55 -4.83
N GLU A 344 15.81 -5.50 -5.74
CA GLU A 344 14.94 -6.64 -6.07
C GLU A 344 15.73 -7.79 -6.67
N PHE A 345 16.64 -7.49 -7.60
CA PHE A 345 17.57 -8.47 -8.16
C PHE A 345 18.41 -9.13 -7.06
N LYS A 346 19.03 -8.35 -6.18
CA LYS A 346 19.82 -8.89 -5.06
C LYS A 346 18.96 -9.77 -4.14
N ASN A 347 17.73 -9.34 -3.82
CA ASN A 347 16.82 -10.14 -3.00
C ASN A 347 16.48 -11.47 -3.69
N GLU A 348 16.09 -11.44 -4.97
CA GLU A 348 15.72 -12.66 -5.71
C GLU A 348 16.89 -13.64 -5.85
N VAL A 349 18.11 -13.15 -6.15
CA VAL A 349 19.30 -14.01 -6.23
C VAL A 349 19.64 -14.62 -4.86
N LEU A 350 19.65 -13.83 -3.79
CA LEU A 350 20.02 -14.29 -2.45
C LEU A 350 18.98 -15.28 -1.88
N LEU A 351 17.70 -15.03 -2.14
CA LEU A 351 16.58 -15.80 -1.61
C LEU A 351 16.30 -17.05 -2.44
N VAL A 352 16.00 -16.87 -3.72
CA VAL A 352 15.37 -17.90 -4.55
C VAL A 352 16.35 -18.98 -4.97
N ALA A 353 17.66 -18.67 -5.02
CA ALA A 353 18.69 -19.67 -5.28
C ALA A 353 18.70 -20.83 -4.25
N ARG A 354 18.16 -20.60 -3.04
CA ARG A 354 18.11 -21.60 -1.95
C ARG A 354 16.73 -22.22 -1.74
N LEU A 355 15.72 -21.79 -2.49
CA LEU A 355 14.34 -22.28 -2.34
C LEU A 355 14.07 -23.40 -3.34
N GLN A 356 13.68 -24.56 -2.82
CA GLN A 356 13.28 -25.69 -3.64
C GLN A 356 12.00 -26.30 -3.09
N HIS A 357 10.88 -25.97 -3.72
CA HIS A 357 9.59 -26.51 -3.35
C HIS A 357 8.67 -26.60 -4.57
N ARG A 358 7.82 -27.64 -4.63
CA ARG A 358 6.94 -27.89 -5.79
C ARG A 358 5.97 -26.75 -6.09
N ASN A 359 5.59 -25.97 -5.07
CA ASN A 359 4.67 -24.85 -5.17
C ASN A 359 5.34 -23.48 -5.21
N LEU A 360 6.65 -23.41 -5.47
CA LEU A 360 7.37 -22.17 -5.75
C LEU A 360 7.96 -22.25 -7.17
N VAL A 361 8.11 -21.11 -7.83
CA VAL A 361 8.83 -21.04 -9.11
C VAL A 361 10.32 -21.14 -8.84
N ARG A 362 10.99 -22.05 -9.55
CA ARG A 362 12.43 -22.30 -9.41
C ARG A 362 13.26 -21.29 -10.21
N LEU A 363 14.15 -20.58 -9.53
CA LEU A 363 15.24 -19.85 -10.16
C LEU A 363 16.27 -20.85 -10.69
N LEU A 364 16.58 -20.78 -11.97
CA LEU A 364 17.61 -21.58 -12.63
C LEU A 364 18.97 -20.91 -12.57
N GLY A 365 18.99 -19.57 -12.58
CA GLY A 365 20.20 -18.78 -12.48
C GLY A 365 19.98 -17.30 -12.72
N PHE A 366 21.06 -16.56 -12.86
CA PHE A 366 21.05 -15.12 -13.11
C PHE A 366 22.13 -14.72 -14.12
N CYS A 367 21.97 -13.56 -14.75
CA CYS A 367 23.01 -12.93 -15.57
C CYS A 367 23.39 -11.60 -14.92
N LEU A 368 24.69 -11.42 -14.67
CA LEU A 368 25.27 -10.21 -14.11
C LEU A 368 26.44 -9.76 -14.99
N GLU A 369 26.14 -9.11 -16.10
CA GLU A 369 27.14 -8.63 -17.06
C GLU A 369 26.85 -7.19 -17.44
N GLU A 370 27.88 -6.35 -17.46
CA GLU A 370 27.77 -4.92 -17.77
C GLU A 370 26.66 -4.24 -16.94
N ARG A 371 25.62 -3.73 -17.62
CA ARG A 371 24.41 -3.11 -17.04
C ARG A 371 23.22 -4.07 -16.96
N GLU A 372 23.34 -5.29 -17.48
CA GLU A 372 22.26 -6.28 -17.47
C GLU A 372 22.20 -6.99 -16.12
N ARG A 373 20.97 -7.12 -15.61
CA ARG A 373 20.63 -7.84 -14.40
C ARG A 373 19.46 -8.74 -14.78
N LEU A 374 19.71 -9.99 -15.14
CA LEU A 374 18.64 -10.88 -15.63
C LEU A 374 18.45 -12.03 -14.65
N LEU A 375 17.20 -12.42 -14.45
CA LEU A 375 16.84 -13.58 -13.64
C LEU A 375 16.23 -14.64 -14.55
N ILE A 376 16.77 -15.86 -14.48
CA ILE A 376 16.39 -16.97 -15.34
C ILE A 376 15.61 -17.97 -14.49
N TYR A 377 14.33 -18.13 -14.82
CA TYR A 377 13.37 -19.01 -14.16
C TYR A 377 13.00 -20.20 -15.03
N GLU A 378 12.46 -21.25 -14.40
CA GLU A 378 11.74 -22.28 -15.13
C GLU A 378 10.55 -21.66 -15.89
N PHE A 379 10.31 -22.12 -17.12
CA PHE A 379 9.13 -21.69 -17.87
C PHE A 379 7.88 -22.39 -17.37
N VAL A 380 6.87 -21.61 -16.96
CA VAL A 380 5.59 -22.10 -16.45
C VAL A 380 4.48 -21.81 -17.49
N PRO A 381 3.89 -22.83 -18.15
CA PRO A 381 3.19 -22.65 -19.42
C PRO A 381 1.79 -22.02 -19.32
N ASN A 382 1.07 -22.17 -18.21
CA ASN A 382 -0.31 -21.70 -18.09
C ASN A 382 -0.42 -20.29 -17.47
N SER A 383 0.60 -19.44 -17.60
CA SER A 383 0.58 -18.05 -17.09
C SER A 383 0.17 -17.95 -15.61
N SER A 384 -0.27 -16.78 -15.16
CA SER A 384 -0.75 -16.51 -13.80
C SER A 384 -2.24 -16.78 -13.61
N LEU A 385 -2.62 -17.03 -12.35
CA LEU A 385 -3.96 -17.42 -11.93
C LEU A 385 -5.01 -16.33 -12.20
N ASP A 386 -4.64 -15.05 -12.16
CA ASP A 386 -5.53 -13.93 -12.48
C ASP A 386 -6.05 -13.97 -13.93
N HIS A 387 -5.24 -14.43 -14.89
CA HIS A 387 -5.68 -14.66 -16.27
C HIS A 387 -6.75 -15.75 -16.39
N PHE A 388 -6.85 -16.65 -15.42
CA PHE A 388 -7.92 -17.65 -15.37
C PHE A 388 -9.10 -17.18 -14.54
N LEU A 389 -8.87 -16.58 -13.38
CA LEU A 389 -9.93 -16.14 -12.47
C LEU A 389 -10.76 -15.01 -13.07
N TYR A 390 -10.16 -14.06 -13.78
CA TYR A 390 -10.89 -12.85 -14.19
C TYR A 390 -11.40 -12.88 -15.64
N ASP A 391 -10.97 -13.86 -16.44
CA ASP A 391 -11.49 -14.11 -17.79
C ASP A 391 -12.65 -15.12 -17.72
N PRO A 392 -13.88 -14.75 -18.14
CA PRO A 392 -15.03 -15.65 -18.03
C PRO A 392 -14.87 -16.99 -18.76
N VAL A 393 -14.15 -17.02 -19.88
CA VAL A 393 -13.95 -18.24 -20.67
C VAL A 393 -12.94 -19.15 -19.99
N ARG A 394 -11.81 -18.62 -19.54
CA ARG A 394 -10.78 -19.38 -18.83
C ARG A 394 -11.22 -19.78 -17.42
N ARG A 395 -12.06 -18.98 -16.76
CA ARG A 395 -12.64 -19.29 -15.45
C ARG A 395 -13.44 -20.59 -15.45
N SER A 396 -14.13 -20.90 -16.55
CA SER A 396 -14.85 -22.17 -16.72
C SER A 396 -13.92 -23.40 -16.67
N GLN A 397 -12.62 -23.22 -16.90
CA GLN A 397 -11.62 -24.27 -16.79
C GLN A 397 -11.18 -24.53 -15.33
N LEU A 398 -11.53 -23.65 -14.39
CA LEU A 398 -11.21 -23.80 -12.97
C LEU A 398 -12.38 -24.44 -12.22
N SER A 399 -12.52 -25.76 -12.40
CA SER A 399 -13.44 -26.61 -11.61
C SER A 399 -13.16 -26.53 -10.12
N TRP A 400 -14.09 -26.97 -9.27
CA TRP A 400 -13.87 -26.97 -7.83
C TRP A 400 -12.59 -27.72 -7.43
N GLN A 401 -12.35 -28.91 -7.98
CA GLN A 401 -11.17 -29.72 -7.64
C GLN A 401 -9.88 -29.00 -8.03
N ARG A 402 -9.87 -28.28 -9.16
CA ARG A 402 -8.72 -27.46 -9.58
C ARG A 402 -8.49 -26.31 -8.62
N ARG A 403 -9.55 -25.58 -8.22
CA ARG A 403 -9.43 -24.49 -7.23
C ARG A 403 -8.96 -24.99 -5.87
N GLN A 404 -9.48 -26.11 -5.39
CA GLN A 404 -9.04 -26.73 -4.14
C GLN A 404 -7.55 -27.13 -4.20
N LYS A 405 -7.11 -27.70 -5.32
CA LYS A 405 -5.69 -28.03 -5.56
C LYS A 405 -4.80 -26.77 -5.55
N ILE A 406 -5.28 -25.69 -6.17
CA ILE A 406 -4.60 -24.38 -6.19
C ILE A 406 -4.52 -23.80 -4.78
N ILE A 407 -5.63 -23.72 -4.05
CA ILE A 407 -5.69 -23.21 -2.67
C ILE A 407 -4.71 -23.98 -1.77
N GLY A 408 -4.78 -25.31 -1.80
CA GLY A 408 -3.91 -26.16 -0.99
C GLY A 408 -2.43 -26.04 -1.39
N GLY A 409 -2.13 -25.89 -2.67
CA GLY A 409 -0.76 -25.70 -3.15
C GLY A 409 -0.17 -24.35 -2.73
N ILE A 410 -0.94 -23.26 -2.82
CA ILE A 410 -0.52 -21.94 -2.33
C ILE A 410 -0.27 -22.01 -0.82
N ALA A 411 -1.19 -22.60 -0.05
CA ALA A 411 -1.06 -22.70 1.40
C ALA A 411 0.21 -23.47 1.83
N ARG A 412 0.53 -24.58 1.14
CA ARG A 412 1.78 -25.34 1.38
C ARG A 412 3.03 -24.57 0.95
N GLY A 413 2.97 -23.86 -0.18
CA GLY A 413 4.08 -23.01 -0.63
C GLY A 413 4.40 -21.91 0.39
N LEU A 414 3.37 -21.29 0.96
CA LEU A 414 3.53 -20.23 1.94
C LEU A 414 3.96 -20.78 3.31
N LEU A 415 3.44 -21.94 3.74
CA LEU A 415 3.93 -22.66 4.91
C LEU A 415 5.44 -22.94 4.82
N TYR A 416 5.89 -23.40 3.66
CA TYR A 416 7.31 -23.65 3.43
C TYR A 416 8.16 -22.38 3.60
N LEU A 417 7.70 -21.23 3.11
CA LEU A 417 8.41 -19.95 3.29
C LEU A 417 8.45 -19.50 4.76
N HIS A 418 7.40 -19.77 5.53
CA HIS A 418 7.27 -19.28 6.91
C HIS A 418 7.92 -20.18 7.95
N GLU A 419 7.85 -21.51 7.77
CA GLU A 419 8.15 -22.51 8.80
C GLU A 419 9.11 -23.62 8.33
N ASP A 420 8.97 -24.19 7.12
CA ASP A 420 9.72 -25.40 6.73
C ASP A 420 11.05 -25.15 5.99
N SER A 421 11.29 -23.93 5.53
CA SER A 421 12.55 -23.56 4.88
C SER A 421 13.63 -23.22 5.91
N GLN A 422 14.90 -23.29 5.50
CA GLN A 422 16.03 -22.98 6.39
C GLN A 422 16.00 -21.52 6.90
N LEU A 423 15.35 -20.63 6.16
CA LEU A 423 15.25 -19.21 6.45
C LEU A 423 13.79 -18.82 6.46
N ARG A 424 13.33 -18.10 7.48
CA ARG A 424 11.97 -17.56 7.50
C ARG A 424 11.87 -16.41 6.50
N ILE A 425 10.98 -16.54 5.53
CA ILE A 425 10.83 -15.58 4.42
C ILE A 425 9.40 -15.02 4.40
N ILE A 426 9.30 -13.69 4.39
CA ILE A 426 8.03 -12.99 4.21
C ILE A 426 7.94 -12.50 2.76
N HIS A 427 6.91 -12.90 2.03
CA HIS A 427 6.76 -12.60 0.60
C HIS A 427 6.34 -11.14 0.34
N ARG A 428 5.38 -10.60 1.09
CA ARG A 428 4.87 -9.20 1.05
C ARG A 428 4.16 -8.73 -0.23
N ASP A 429 4.06 -9.57 -1.27
CA ASP A 429 3.30 -9.26 -2.49
C ASP A 429 2.56 -10.50 -3.04
N LEU A 430 1.96 -11.29 -2.14
CA LEU A 430 1.16 -12.44 -2.54
C LEU A 430 -0.18 -11.98 -3.14
N LYS A 431 -0.44 -12.35 -4.40
CA LYS A 431 -1.67 -11.98 -5.15
C LYS A 431 -1.92 -12.97 -6.29
N ALA A 432 -3.10 -12.94 -6.91
CA ALA A 432 -3.44 -13.84 -8.01
C ALA A 432 -2.46 -13.76 -9.20
N GLY A 433 -1.98 -12.56 -9.53
CA GLY A 433 -0.98 -12.35 -10.58
C GLY A 433 0.40 -12.95 -10.29
N ASN A 434 0.70 -13.26 -9.02
CA ASN A 434 1.98 -13.87 -8.60
C ASN A 434 1.86 -15.38 -8.34
N ILE A 435 0.74 -16.00 -8.73
CA ILE A 435 0.56 -17.45 -8.71
C ILE A 435 0.59 -17.96 -10.15
N LEU A 436 1.70 -18.56 -10.58
CA LEU A 436 1.80 -19.19 -11.90
C LEU A 436 1.21 -20.61 -11.87
N LEU A 437 0.75 -21.09 -13.03
CA LEU A 437 0.15 -22.42 -13.18
C LEU A 437 0.99 -23.29 -14.13
N ASP A 438 1.45 -24.45 -13.64
CA ASP A 438 2.16 -25.41 -14.49
C ASP A 438 1.22 -26.16 -15.45
N ALA A 439 1.78 -27.06 -16.28
CA ALA A 439 1.03 -27.80 -17.29
C ALA A 439 -0.16 -28.59 -16.71
N GLU A 440 -0.04 -29.06 -15.47
CA GLU A 440 -1.07 -29.82 -14.73
C GLU A 440 -1.92 -28.93 -13.80
N MET A 441 -1.89 -27.61 -14.01
CA MET A 441 -2.61 -26.59 -13.23
C MET A 441 -2.26 -26.59 -11.74
N ASN A 442 -1.04 -27.01 -11.37
CA ASN A 442 -0.54 -26.80 -10.01
C ASN A 442 -0.05 -25.35 -9.84
N PRO A 443 -0.28 -24.75 -8.66
CA PRO A 443 0.17 -23.39 -8.38
C PRO A 443 1.66 -23.36 -8.04
N LYS A 444 2.34 -22.33 -8.52
CA LYS A 444 3.70 -21.95 -8.16
C LYS A 444 3.75 -20.47 -7.79
N ILE A 445 4.11 -20.17 -6.55
CA ILE A 445 4.31 -18.79 -6.07
C ILE A 445 5.56 -18.21 -6.73
N SER A 446 5.44 -17.00 -7.27
CA SER A 446 6.50 -16.28 -8.00
C SER A 446 6.69 -14.87 -7.45
N ASP A 447 7.73 -14.19 -7.93
CA ASP A 447 7.98 -12.75 -7.70
C ASP A 447 8.42 -12.41 -6.26
N PHE A 448 9.64 -12.81 -5.92
CA PHE A 448 10.25 -12.60 -4.61
C PHE A 448 11.03 -11.28 -4.47
N GLY A 449 10.93 -10.35 -5.44
CA GLY A 449 11.67 -9.08 -5.43
C GLY A 449 11.43 -8.25 -4.17
N THR A 450 10.21 -8.34 -3.63
CA THR A 450 9.80 -7.65 -2.40
C THR A 450 9.98 -8.50 -1.15
N ALA A 451 10.46 -9.73 -1.22
CA ALA A 451 10.56 -10.60 -0.06
C ALA A 451 11.64 -10.16 0.95
N ARG A 452 11.51 -10.62 2.20
CA ARG A 452 12.44 -10.32 3.31
C ARG A 452 12.79 -11.56 4.12
N LEU A 453 14.05 -11.63 4.53
CA LEU A 453 14.58 -12.63 5.44
C LEU A 453 14.37 -12.21 6.88
N PHE A 454 13.84 -13.11 7.69
CA PHE A 454 13.84 -13.00 9.13
C PHE A 454 14.94 -13.88 9.72
N ALA A 455 15.63 -13.37 10.73
CA ALA A 455 16.40 -14.24 11.62
C ALA A 455 15.45 -15.23 12.32
N VAL A 456 15.96 -16.39 12.74
CA VAL A 456 15.14 -17.50 13.29
C VAL A 456 14.19 -17.03 14.41
N ASP A 457 14.67 -16.14 15.29
CA ASP A 457 13.91 -15.62 16.43
C ASP A 457 13.09 -14.36 16.12
N GLN A 458 13.25 -13.78 14.93
CA GLN A 458 12.52 -12.58 14.53
C GLN A 458 11.08 -12.96 14.14
N THR A 459 10.12 -12.27 14.75
CA THR A 459 8.68 -12.51 14.55
C THR A 459 8.00 -11.38 13.78
N GLN A 460 8.58 -10.19 13.78
CA GLN A 460 8.05 -8.98 13.13
C GLN A 460 9.21 -8.06 12.71
N ASP A 461 8.98 -7.21 11.71
CA ASP A 461 9.91 -6.15 11.31
C ASP A 461 9.14 -4.91 10.81
N ALA A 462 9.85 -3.81 10.57
CA ALA A 462 9.31 -2.54 10.09
C ALA A 462 10.08 -2.02 8.87
N THR A 463 9.38 -1.36 7.94
CA THR A 463 9.99 -0.70 6.78
C THR A 463 9.39 0.68 6.57
N SER A 464 10.24 1.67 6.26
CA SER A 464 9.79 2.99 5.80
C SER A 464 9.26 2.95 4.37
N ARG A 465 9.67 1.95 3.58
CA ARG A 465 9.25 1.72 2.20
C ARG A 465 8.24 0.58 2.14
N VAL A 466 6.96 0.91 2.08
CA VAL A 466 5.86 -0.06 1.89
C VAL A 466 5.79 -0.43 0.41
N VAL A 467 5.90 -1.73 0.12
CA VAL A 467 5.83 -2.29 -1.25
C VAL A 467 4.85 -3.45 -1.27
N GLY A 468 4.09 -3.62 -2.34
CA GLY A 468 3.09 -4.68 -2.47
C GLY A 468 1.83 -4.19 -3.19
N THR A 469 0.87 -5.08 -3.38
CA THR A 469 -0.35 -4.78 -4.15
C THR A 469 -1.52 -4.42 -3.24
N TYR A 470 -2.13 -3.26 -3.50
CA TYR A 470 -3.31 -2.80 -2.77
C TYR A 470 -4.47 -3.79 -2.87
N GLY A 471 -5.24 -3.91 -1.78
CA GLY A 471 -6.28 -4.92 -1.63
C GLY A 471 -5.77 -6.24 -1.05
N TYR A 472 -4.49 -6.57 -1.19
CA TYR A 472 -3.86 -7.76 -0.58
C TYR A 472 -3.01 -7.42 0.63
N MET A 473 -2.61 -6.16 0.81
CA MET A 473 -1.78 -5.73 1.93
C MET A 473 -2.57 -5.74 3.25
N ALA A 474 -1.97 -6.34 4.28
CA ALA A 474 -2.50 -6.28 5.64
C ALA A 474 -2.54 -4.83 6.16
N PRO A 475 -3.52 -4.45 7.00
CA PRO A 475 -3.67 -3.07 7.47
C PRO A 475 -2.44 -2.56 8.22
N GLU A 476 -1.85 -3.36 9.10
CA GLU A 476 -0.65 -2.97 9.83
C GLU A 476 0.55 -2.76 8.91
N TYR A 477 0.63 -3.50 7.80
CA TYR A 477 1.68 -3.30 6.82
C TYR A 477 1.44 -2.06 5.98
N ALA A 478 0.23 -1.91 5.44
CA ALA A 478 -0.14 -0.77 4.60
C ALA A 478 -0.07 0.57 5.36
N MET A 479 -0.48 0.58 6.63
CA MET A 479 -0.58 1.80 7.44
C MET A 479 0.71 2.13 8.20
N HIS A 480 1.45 1.11 8.62
CA HIS A 480 2.53 1.27 9.58
C HIS A 480 3.87 0.74 9.07
N GLY A 481 3.90 0.08 7.92
CA GLY A 481 5.10 -0.59 7.41
C GLY A 481 5.51 -1.80 8.24
N LEU A 482 4.65 -2.27 9.14
CA LEU A 482 4.93 -3.43 9.99
C LEU A 482 4.56 -4.71 9.25
N PHE A 483 5.50 -5.62 9.11
CA PHE A 483 5.25 -6.89 8.41
C PHE A 483 5.73 -8.09 9.22
N SER A 484 5.04 -9.21 9.01
CA SER A 484 5.34 -10.51 9.61
C SER A 484 4.80 -11.62 8.70
N VAL A 485 4.95 -12.88 9.14
CA VAL A 485 4.27 -14.03 8.51
C VAL A 485 2.75 -13.83 8.44
N LYS A 486 2.16 -13.07 9.38
CA LYS A 486 0.71 -12.80 9.42
C LYS A 486 0.26 -11.77 8.39
N SER A 487 1.18 -10.97 7.86
CA SER A 487 0.88 -10.07 6.74
C SER A 487 0.66 -10.88 5.44
N ASP A 488 1.46 -11.91 5.21
CA ASP A 488 1.26 -12.86 4.10
C ASP A 488 0.00 -13.72 4.29
N VAL A 489 -0.33 -14.10 5.54
CA VAL A 489 -1.61 -14.80 5.85
C VAL A 489 -2.81 -13.94 5.45
N PHE A 490 -2.76 -12.63 5.71
CA PHE A 490 -3.82 -11.72 5.26
C PHE A 490 -3.96 -11.73 3.75
N SER A 491 -2.84 -11.58 3.01
CA SER A 491 -2.83 -11.63 1.54
C SER A 491 -3.37 -12.97 1.01
N PHE A 492 -3.04 -14.09 1.67
CA PHE A 492 -3.59 -15.40 1.35
C PHE A 492 -5.10 -15.45 1.56
N GLY A 493 -5.61 -14.86 2.64
CA GLY A 493 -7.05 -14.78 2.92
C GLY A 493 -7.82 -14.04 1.84
N VAL A 494 -7.29 -12.91 1.37
CA VAL A 494 -7.86 -12.16 0.23
C VAL A 494 -7.87 -13.04 -1.01
N LEU A 495 -6.72 -13.64 -1.35
CA LEU A 495 -6.58 -14.50 -2.52
C LEU A 495 -7.51 -15.71 -2.47
N LEU A 496 -7.71 -16.31 -1.28
CA LEU A 496 -8.65 -17.41 -1.08
C LEU A 496 -10.09 -16.98 -1.40
N LEU A 497 -10.53 -15.81 -0.92
CA LEU A 497 -11.86 -15.28 -1.20
C LEU A 497 -12.04 -14.93 -2.69
N GLU A 498 -11.00 -14.47 -3.37
CA GLU A 498 -11.01 -14.25 -4.82
C GLU A 498 -11.13 -15.57 -5.60
N ILE A 499 -10.41 -16.62 -5.17
CA ILE A 499 -10.49 -17.94 -5.79
C ILE A 499 -11.90 -18.52 -5.63
N ILE A 500 -12.54 -18.37 -4.47
CA ILE A 500 -13.89 -18.88 -4.25
C ILE A 500 -14.94 -18.09 -5.03
N SER A 501 -14.82 -16.76 -5.09
CA SER A 501 -15.80 -15.90 -5.74
C SER A 501 -15.61 -15.76 -7.25
N GLY A 502 -14.41 -16.00 -7.77
CA GLY A 502 -14.05 -15.66 -9.14
C GLY A 502 -14.06 -14.15 -9.41
N GLN A 503 -14.11 -13.32 -8.36
CA GLN A 503 -14.16 -11.86 -8.47
C GLN A 503 -12.88 -11.22 -7.94
N LYS A 504 -12.50 -10.10 -8.56
CA LYS A 504 -11.32 -9.34 -8.15
C LYS A 504 -11.66 -8.44 -6.97
N SER A 505 -10.85 -8.46 -5.91
CA SER A 505 -11.06 -7.70 -4.68
C SER A 505 -11.21 -6.19 -4.93
N SER A 506 -10.55 -5.65 -5.95
CA SER A 506 -10.60 -4.22 -6.31
C SER A 506 -11.78 -3.83 -7.21
N ARG A 507 -12.57 -4.78 -7.71
CA ARG A 507 -13.69 -4.56 -8.65
C ARG A 507 -14.95 -5.34 -8.25
N PHE A 508 -15.09 -5.67 -6.97
CA PHE A 508 -16.29 -6.35 -6.49
C PHE A 508 -17.50 -5.43 -6.65
N CYS A 509 -18.53 -5.89 -7.35
CA CYS A 509 -19.79 -5.18 -7.55
C CYS A 509 -20.93 -6.17 -7.28
N ASN A 510 -21.74 -5.93 -6.25
CA ASN A 510 -23.00 -6.65 -6.07
C ASN A 510 -24.17 -5.69 -6.33
N GLY A 511 -24.73 -5.74 -7.54
CA GLY A 511 -25.83 -4.87 -7.94
C GLY A 511 -25.47 -3.38 -7.86
N ASN A 512 -26.27 -2.60 -7.11
CA ASN A 512 -26.17 -1.15 -7.01
C ASN A 512 -25.25 -0.63 -5.87
N THR A 513 -24.56 -1.52 -5.13
CA THR A 513 -23.76 -1.13 -3.97
C THR A 513 -22.26 -1.36 -4.22
N THR A 514 -21.45 -0.30 -4.11
CA THR A 514 -19.98 -0.32 -4.18
C THR A 514 -19.38 -0.82 -2.86
N GLU A 515 -19.55 -2.10 -2.57
CA GLU A 515 -18.94 -2.76 -1.40
C GLU A 515 -17.68 -3.53 -1.82
N GLY A 516 -16.60 -3.51 -1.02
CA GLY A 516 -15.40 -4.30 -1.29
C GLY A 516 -15.59 -5.80 -0.98
N LEU A 517 -14.84 -6.69 -1.65
CA LEU A 517 -14.97 -8.16 -1.51
C LEU A 517 -14.95 -8.63 -0.04
N LEU A 518 -14.06 -8.07 0.78
CA LEU A 518 -13.92 -8.46 2.19
C LEU A 518 -15.14 -8.05 3.03
N SER A 519 -15.64 -6.83 2.81
CA SER A 519 -16.86 -6.33 3.46
C SER A 519 -18.05 -7.20 3.11
N TYR A 520 -18.23 -7.48 1.81
CA TYR A 520 -19.30 -8.33 1.31
C TYR A 520 -19.22 -9.74 1.89
N ALA A 521 -18.04 -10.37 1.84
CA ALA A 521 -17.83 -11.72 2.38
C ALA A 521 -18.19 -11.80 3.88
N TYR A 522 -17.79 -10.80 4.68
CA TYR A 522 -18.09 -10.76 6.10
C TYR A 522 -19.58 -10.50 6.37
N ARG A 523 -20.20 -9.60 5.61
CA ARG A 523 -21.64 -9.31 5.71
C ARG A 523 -22.47 -10.55 5.38
N SER A 524 -22.20 -11.20 4.25
CA SER A 524 -22.84 -12.46 3.85
C SER A 524 -22.64 -13.55 4.89
N TRP A 525 -21.45 -13.64 5.51
CA TRP A 525 -21.22 -14.57 6.62
C TRP A 525 -22.10 -14.28 7.83
N ARG A 526 -22.20 -13.01 8.24
CA ARG A 526 -23.03 -12.58 9.38
C ARG A 526 -24.52 -12.75 9.13
N GLU A 527 -24.97 -12.53 7.91
CA GLU A 527 -26.38 -12.64 7.48
C GLU A 527 -26.79 -14.10 7.20
N GLY A 528 -25.86 -15.06 7.29
CA GLY A 528 -26.14 -16.47 7.03
C GLY A 528 -26.27 -16.82 5.55
N THR A 529 -25.78 -15.95 4.66
CA THR A 529 -25.77 -16.10 3.20
C THR A 529 -24.37 -16.24 2.56
N PRO A 530 -23.35 -16.88 3.18
CA PRO A 530 -22.01 -16.98 2.60
C PRO A 530 -21.94 -17.78 1.28
N SER A 531 -23.02 -18.44 0.89
CA SER A 531 -23.12 -19.12 -0.40
C SER A 531 -23.24 -18.16 -1.58
N ASP A 532 -23.74 -16.94 -1.35
CA ASP A 532 -23.89 -15.93 -2.39
C ASP A 532 -22.52 -15.38 -2.85
N LEU A 533 -21.46 -15.70 -2.12
CA LEU A 533 -20.09 -15.40 -2.49
C LEU A 533 -19.51 -16.41 -3.48
N ILE A 534 -20.06 -17.64 -3.53
CA ILE A 534 -19.48 -18.74 -4.31
C ILE A 534 -19.72 -18.52 -5.80
N ASP A 535 -18.66 -18.65 -6.60
CA ASP A 535 -18.74 -18.56 -8.05
C ASP A 535 -19.77 -19.58 -8.61
N PRO A 536 -20.79 -19.14 -9.37
CA PRO A 536 -21.80 -20.02 -9.95
C PRO A 536 -21.23 -21.15 -10.83
N ASN A 537 -20.02 -20.99 -11.37
CA ASN A 537 -19.37 -22.02 -12.17
C ASN A 537 -18.85 -23.21 -11.34
N LEU A 538 -18.90 -23.14 -10.00
CA LEU A 538 -18.45 -24.19 -9.08
C LEU A 538 -19.55 -25.19 -8.68
N ALA A 539 -20.53 -25.40 -9.58
CA ALA A 539 -21.65 -26.30 -9.34
C ALA A 539 -21.25 -27.76 -9.08
N ASP A 540 -20.01 -28.15 -9.42
CA ASP A 540 -19.45 -29.50 -9.28
C ASP A 540 -18.83 -29.76 -7.89
N GLY A 541 -18.73 -28.75 -7.03
CA GLY A 541 -18.05 -28.82 -5.74
C GLY A 541 -18.95 -29.13 -4.54
N SER A 542 -18.35 -29.62 -3.45
CA SER A 542 -19.06 -29.75 -2.18
C SER A 542 -19.26 -28.37 -1.54
N ARG A 543 -20.53 -27.97 -1.37
CA ARG A 543 -20.89 -26.69 -0.74
C ARG A 543 -20.27 -26.54 0.64
N THR A 544 -20.18 -27.61 1.42
CA THR A 544 -19.56 -27.60 2.76
C THR A 544 -18.07 -27.24 2.69
N GLU A 545 -17.35 -27.77 1.70
CA GLU A 545 -15.91 -27.47 1.51
C GLU A 545 -15.70 -26.03 1.06
N MET A 546 -16.57 -25.54 0.16
CA MET A 546 -16.54 -24.15 -0.31
C MET A 546 -16.82 -23.16 0.83
N LEU A 547 -17.86 -23.42 1.64
CA LEU A 547 -18.17 -22.61 2.82
C LEU A 547 -17.05 -22.64 3.86
N ARG A 548 -16.39 -23.79 4.03
CA ARG A 548 -15.20 -23.89 4.89
C ARG A 548 -14.06 -23.02 4.38
N CYS A 549 -13.84 -22.94 3.07
CA CYS A 549 -12.85 -22.04 2.48
C CYS A 549 -13.21 -20.56 2.70
N VAL A 550 -14.49 -20.18 2.60
CA VAL A 550 -14.94 -18.81 2.93
C VAL A 550 -14.63 -18.50 4.40
N HIS A 551 -14.95 -19.42 5.31
CA HIS A 551 -14.68 -19.27 6.75
C HIS A 551 -13.18 -19.11 7.03
N VAL A 552 -12.33 -19.97 6.46
CA VAL A 552 -10.87 -19.86 6.60
C VAL A 552 -10.34 -18.56 6.00
N GLY A 553 -10.88 -18.13 4.85
CA GLY A 553 -10.55 -16.84 4.23
C GLY A 553 -10.82 -15.67 5.18
N LEU A 554 -12.00 -15.66 5.80
CA LEU A 554 -12.38 -14.65 6.81
C LEU A 554 -11.45 -14.67 8.03
N LEU A 555 -11.06 -15.84 8.52
CA LEU A 555 -10.09 -15.97 9.61
C LEU A 555 -8.68 -15.47 9.24
N CYS A 556 -8.31 -15.54 7.96
CA CYS A 556 -7.03 -15.03 7.48
C CYS A 556 -7.03 -13.50 7.34
N VAL A 557 -8.15 -12.87 7.00
CA VAL A 557 -8.26 -11.41 6.79
C VAL A 557 -8.66 -10.63 8.05
N GLN A 558 -8.45 -11.21 9.22
CA GLN A 558 -8.77 -10.57 10.49
C GLN A 558 -8.01 -9.25 10.66
N GLU A 559 -8.68 -8.26 11.23
CA GLU A 559 -8.13 -6.94 11.42
C GLU A 559 -6.94 -6.92 12.38
N ILE A 560 -7.05 -7.69 13.46
CA ILE A 560 -5.98 -7.86 14.44
C ILE A 560 -5.05 -8.98 13.97
N GLU A 561 -3.76 -8.66 13.85
CA GLU A 561 -2.71 -9.60 13.39
C GLU A 561 -2.64 -10.90 14.22
N ALA A 562 -2.84 -10.78 15.53
CA ALA A 562 -2.79 -11.92 16.46
C ALA A 562 -3.93 -12.92 16.23
N ASP A 563 -5.09 -12.45 15.76
CA ASP A 563 -6.28 -13.28 15.53
C ASP A 563 -6.19 -14.10 14.23
N ARG A 564 -5.26 -13.75 13.35
CA ARG A 564 -5.01 -14.52 12.12
C ARG A 564 -4.32 -15.85 12.47
N PRO A 565 -4.71 -16.98 11.86
CA PRO A 565 -4.03 -18.25 12.06
C PRO A 565 -2.59 -18.22 11.49
N THR A 566 -1.77 -19.20 11.84
CA THR A 566 -0.52 -19.49 11.11
C THR A 566 -0.83 -20.26 9.83
N MET A 567 0.09 -20.30 8.87
CA MET A 567 -0.13 -21.10 7.66
C MET A 567 -0.20 -22.61 7.96
N GLY A 568 0.48 -23.11 8.99
CA GLY A 568 0.33 -24.49 9.44
C GLY A 568 -1.10 -24.80 9.91
N ALA A 569 -1.68 -23.89 10.70
CA ALA A 569 -3.08 -23.98 11.10
C ALA A 569 -4.02 -23.89 9.89
N VAL A 570 -3.78 -22.98 8.95
CA VAL A 570 -4.58 -22.84 7.71
C VAL A 570 -4.58 -24.14 6.90
N VAL A 571 -3.41 -24.77 6.72
CA VAL A 571 -3.31 -26.05 6.00
C VAL A 571 -4.14 -27.13 6.69
N LEU A 572 -4.06 -27.25 8.01
CA LEU A 572 -4.87 -28.19 8.79
C LEU A 572 -6.38 -27.90 8.71
N MET A 573 -6.76 -26.62 8.78
CA MET A 573 -8.15 -26.18 8.66
C MET A 573 -8.72 -26.53 7.28
N LEU A 574 -7.94 -26.38 6.21
CA LEU A 574 -8.35 -26.71 4.85
C LEU A 574 -8.39 -28.23 4.58
N SER A 575 -7.56 -29.03 5.25
CA SER A 575 -7.45 -30.47 4.99
C SER A 575 -8.27 -31.36 5.93
N SER A 576 -8.65 -30.89 7.12
CA SER A 576 -9.35 -31.69 8.13
C SER A 576 -10.74 -31.13 8.42
N TYR A 577 -11.78 -31.94 8.22
CA TYR A 577 -13.17 -31.60 8.55
C TYR A 577 -13.52 -31.76 10.03
N SER A 578 -12.65 -32.41 10.82
CA SER A 578 -12.86 -32.62 12.26
C SER A 578 -12.40 -31.43 13.11
N THR A 579 -11.67 -30.47 12.52
CA THR A 579 -11.22 -29.27 13.24
C THR A 579 -12.36 -28.27 13.36
N THR A 580 -12.72 -27.93 14.60
CA THR A 580 -13.62 -26.82 14.92
C THR A 580 -12.93 -25.48 14.62
N LEU A 581 -13.61 -24.63 13.86
CA LEU A 581 -13.09 -23.33 13.44
C LEU A 581 -13.65 -22.23 14.34
N PRO A 582 -12.83 -21.27 14.82
CA PRO A 582 -13.31 -20.14 15.61
C PRO A 582 -14.20 -19.23 14.76
N LEU A 583 -15.10 -18.47 15.41
CA LEU A 583 -15.91 -17.47 14.71
C LEU A 583 -15.00 -16.32 14.22
N PRO A 584 -15.11 -15.91 12.94
CA PRO A 584 -14.34 -14.78 12.45
C PRO A 584 -14.89 -13.48 13.04
N SER A 585 -13.99 -12.61 13.51
CA SER A 585 -14.30 -11.23 13.86
C SER A 585 -14.27 -10.36 12.58
N ARG A 586 -14.50 -9.04 12.76
CA ARG A 586 -14.57 -8.08 11.65
C ARG A 586 -13.22 -7.99 10.90
N PRO A 587 -13.19 -8.18 9.57
CA PRO A 587 -12.01 -7.93 8.74
C PRO A 587 -11.57 -6.46 8.71
N ALA A 588 -10.32 -6.24 8.33
CA ALA A 588 -9.78 -4.89 8.11
C ALA A 588 -10.43 -4.19 6.91
N PHE A 589 -10.46 -2.85 6.93
CA PHE A 589 -10.91 -1.99 5.81
C PHE A 589 -12.38 -2.14 5.38
N ILE A 590 -13.29 -2.47 6.30
CA ILE A 590 -14.73 -2.28 6.02
C ILE A 590 -15.03 -0.78 5.99
N LEU A 591 -15.00 -0.18 4.79
CA LEU A 591 -15.73 1.05 4.50
C LEU A 591 -17.21 0.81 4.83
N PRO A 592 -17.83 1.61 5.72
CA PRO A 592 -19.27 1.52 5.93
C PRO A 592 -19.98 1.92 4.64
N SER A 593 -20.64 0.97 3.99
CA SER A 593 -21.67 1.29 3.02
C SER A 593 -22.81 2.00 3.75
N ILE A 594 -23.25 3.12 3.21
CA ILE A 594 -24.44 3.87 3.59
C ILE A 594 -25.64 2.90 3.68
N LEU A 595 -26.17 2.64 4.88
CA LEU A 595 -27.59 2.73 5.23
C LEU A 595 -27.91 2.24 6.66
N GLU A 596 -28.68 3.10 7.32
CA GLU A 596 -29.68 2.87 8.38
C GLU A 596 -29.28 2.67 9.86
N SER A 597 -29.94 3.51 10.64
CA SER A 597 -29.97 3.72 12.09
C SER A 597 -30.10 2.44 12.90
N ASP A 598 -29.15 2.21 13.80
CA ASP A 598 -29.31 2.58 15.21
C ASP A 598 -28.03 2.26 15.98
N THR A 599 -27.78 3.05 17.03
CA THR A 599 -26.65 3.05 17.99
C THR A 599 -25.44 3.95 17.68
N THR A 600 -25.58 5.19 18.19
CA THR A 600 -24.57 6.19 18.63
C THR A 600 -23.37 6.50 17.71
N PRO A 601 -23.32 7.70 17.09
CA PRO A 601 -22.29 8.08 16.12
C PRO A 601 -20.93 8.41 16.73
N LEU A 602 -19.87 8.07 16.00
CA LEU A 602 -18.59 8.79 16.02
C LEU A 602 -18.85 10.24 15.57
N VAL A 603 -18.53 11.19 16.43
CA VAL A 603 -18.87 12.61 16.25
C VAL A 603 -18.00 13.24 15.16
N MET A 604 -18.59 13.54 13.99
CA MET A 604 -18.15 14.63 13.12
C MET A 604 -18.60 15.94 13.78
N VAL A 605 -17.68 16.70 14.36
CA VAL A 605 -17.98 18.07 14.82
C VAL A 605 -17.78 19.02 13.66
N THR A 606 -18.87 19.45 13.04
CA THR A 606 -18.89 20.66 12.20
C THR A 606 -19.19 21.86 13.11
N HIS A 607 -18.22 22.72 13.36
CA HIS A 607 -18.47 24.02 13.99
C HIS A 607 -19.09 24.98 12.96
N SER A 608 -20.38 25.26 13.07
CA SER A 608 -21.01 26.42 12.44
C SER A 608 -21.08 27.55 13.48
N ASN A 609 -20.23 28.57 13.30
CA ASN A 609 -20.34 29.83 14.03
C ASN A 609 -21.59 30.59 13.57
N GLN A 610 -22.63 30.66 14.38
CA GLN A 610 -23.53 31.82 14.41
C GLN A 610 -23.97 32.10 15.84
N SER A 611 -23.54 33.25 16.34
CA SER A 611 -24.12 33.96 17.46
C SER A 611 -25.54 34.40 17.12
N GLU A 612 -26.52 34.13 17.98
CA GLU A 612 -27.47 35.15 18.46
C GLU A 612 -28.37 34.60 19.60
N ASN A 613 -28.59 35.48 20.58
CA ASN A 613 -29.38 35.29 21.79
C ASN A 613 -30.83 34.87 21.52
N ARG A 614 -31.38 34.01 22.40
CA ARG A 614 -32.63 34.28 23.17
C ARG A 614 -32.91 33.18 24.18
N GLU A 615 -33.14 33.61 25.42
CA GLU A 615 -33.68 32.83 26.54
C GLU A 615 -35.07 32.23 26.21
N ILE A 616 -35.43 31.10 26.83
CA ILE A 616 -36.63 30.92 27.69
C ILE A 616 -36.80 29.44 28.13
N GLN A 617 -36.76 29.28 29.45
CA GLN A 617 -37.48 28.39 30.40
C GLN A 617 -37.47 26.84 30.33
N GLU A 618 -37.13 26.33 31.51
CA GLU A 618 -37.30 24.99 32.08
C GLU A 618 -38.72 24.42 31.98
N SER A 619 -38.83 23.08 31.89
CA SER A 619 -39.63 22.36 32.88
C SER A 619 -39.13 20.93 33.08
N VAL A 620 -39.08 20.56 34.35
CA VAL A 620 -38.71 19.30 34.97
C VAL A 620 -39.84 18.28 34.79
N ASN A 621 -39.51 17.00 34.56
CA ASN A 621 -40.10 15.90 35.34
C ASN A 621 -39.36 14.57 35.12
N GLU A 622 -38.92 14.02 36.25
CA GLU A 622 -38.47 12.65 36.48
C GLU A 622 -39.61 11.63 36.31
N ALA A 623 -39.29 10.41 35.87
CA ALA A 623 -39.75 9.18 36.54
C ALA A 623 -39.16 7.92 35.86
N SER A 624 -38.48 7.14 36.69
CA SER A 624 -37.91 5.82 36.46
C SER A 624 -38.97 4.73 36.48
N ILE A 625 -38.95 3.77 35.53
CA ILE A 625 -39.61 2.46 35.67
C ILE A 625 -38.75 1.38 34.99
N THR A 626 -38.02 0.62 35.80
CA THR A 626 -37.68 -0.82 35.64
C THR A 626 -39.01 -1.61 35.62
N GLU A 627 -39.24 -2.68 34.84
CA GLU A 627 -38.58 -3.99 34.88
C GLU A 627 -39.34 -5.01 33.96
N LEU A 628 -38.64 -6.09 33.59
CA LEU A 628 -39.10 -7.48 33.36
C LEU A 628 -39.88 -7.92 32.09
N TYR A 629 -39.16 -8.68 31.25
CA TYR A 629 -39.62 -9.85 30.47
C TYR A 629 -40.23 -10.93 31.40
N PRO A 630 -41.11 -11.89 30.97
CA PRO A 630 -40.91 -12.75 29.78
C PRO A 630 -42.15 -13.34 29.05
N ARG A 631 -42.01 -13.61 27.74
CA ARG A 631 -42.09 -14.94 27.10
C ARG A 631 -41.75 -14.86 25.63
#